data_AF-A0A1Z7ZRI3-F1
#
_entry.id   AF-A0A1Z7ZRI3-F1
#
_cell.length_a   1.000
_cell.length_b   1.000
_cell.length_c   1.000
_cell.angle_alpha   90.00
_cell.angle_beta   90.00
_cell.angle_gamma   90.00
#
_symmetry.space_group_name_H-M   'P 1'
#
loop_
_entity.id
_entity.type
_entity.pdbx_description
1 polymer ?
#
loop_
_entity_poly.entity_id
_entity_poly.type
_entity_poly.pdbx_seq_one_letter_code
_entity_poly.pdbx_strand_id
1 'polypeptide(L)'
;MEKSKKFTIGFTAGYETFTFLGGMIILDGYDEYMADADPTIRALWVWHQVEEVEHGAVAFDFYKTFYPDDEWYRRFMVGGAFMHLSVESAKAYHHMMNLEGYYREPRKALNAWKVGLAFLLDTGRAAMPVMSKKYHPRDFLEQNPLANAWRKFYAMGNDLHALNTLDVESMLAANS
;
A
#
# COMPACT_ATOMS: atom_id res chain seq x y z
N MET A 1 -3.34 26.52 13.01
CA MET A 1 -1.87 26.69 12.97
C MET A 1 -1.40 26.07 11.67
N GLU A 2 -0.78 26.85 10.79
CA GLU A 2 -0.26 26.35 9.52
C GLU A 2 0.85 25.31 9.77
N LYS A 3 0.84 24.21 9.03
CA LYS A 3 1.87 23.16 9.19
C LYS A 3 3.16 23.63 8.54
N SER A 4 4.30 23.33 9.16
CA SER A 4 5.60 23.70 8.58
C SER A 4 5.88 22.91 7.30
N LYS A 5 6.66 23.49 6.38
CA LYS A 5 7.12 22.80 5.16
C LYS A 5 7.76 21.44 5.46
N LYS A 6 8.58 21.37 6.50
CA LYS A 6 9.25 20.13 6.93
C LYS A 6 8.24 19.05 7.36
N PHE A 7 7.19 19.45 8.09
CA PHE A 7 6.10 18.54 8.44
C PHE A 7 5.37 18.06 7.19
N THR A 8 4.96 18.95 6.28
CA THR A 8 4.22 18.56 5.08
C THR A 8 5.01 17.55 4.24
N ILE A 9 6.28 17.84 3.93
CA ILE A 9 7.14 16.94 3.15
C ILE A 9 7.34 15.61 3.87
N GLY A 10 7.67 15.65 5.16
CA GLY A 10 7.92 14.44 5.94
C GLY A 10 6.68 13.58 6.10
N PHE A 11 5.52 14.19 6.35
CA PHE A 11 4.26 13.49 6.52
C PHE A 11 3.76 12.91 5.21
N THR A 12 3.89 13.62 4.07
CA THR A 12 3.62 13.07 2.74
C THR A 12 4.49 11.85 2.46
N ALA A 13 5.81 11.94 2.64
CA ALA A 13 6.69 10.78 2.45
C ALA A 13 6.35 9.61 3.40
N GLY A 14 5.93 9.91 4.63
CA GLY A 14 5.43 8.93 5.58
C GLY A 14 4.11 8.29 5.15
N TYR A 15 3.20 9.05 4.54
CA TYR A 15 1.92 8.57 4.05
C TYR A 15 2.06 7.69 2.82
N GLU A 16 2.82 8.15 1.83
CA GLU A 16 3.10 7.42 0.60
C GLU A 16 3.79 6.08 0.89
N THR A 17 4.52 5.98 2.02
CA THR A 17 5.07 4.71 2.50
C THR A 17 3.97 3.66 2.69
N PHE A 18 2.82 4.03 3.25
CA PHE A 18 1.77 3.07 3.57
C PHE A 18 0.79 2.86 2.42
N THR A 19 0.62 3.83 1.52
CA THR A 19 -0.17 3.62 0.31
C THR A 19 0.50 2.59 -0.58
N PHE A 20 1.81 2.71 -0.83
CA PHE A 20 2.54 1.69 -1.58
C PHE A 20 2.57 0.34 -0.84
N LEU A 21 2.84 0.30 0.48
CA LEU A 21 2.92 -0.98 1.22
C LEU A 21 1.57 -1.70 1.32
N GLY A 22 0.49 -0.98 1.62
CA GLY A 22 -0.85 -1.57 1.71
C GLY A 22 -1.26 -2.17 0.37
N GLY A 23 -0.90 -1.48 -0.69
CA GLY A 23 -0.97 -1.95 -2.04
C GLY A 23 -0.20 -3.23 -2.38
N MET A 24 1.04 -3.33 -1.93
CA MET A 24 1.85 -4.55 -2.09
C MET A 24 1.23 -5.75 -1.38
N ILE A 25 0.67 -5.56 -0.18
CA ILE A 25 -0.07 -6.61 0.54
C ILE A 25 -1.25 -7.10 -0.30
N ILE A 26 -1.97 -6.19 -0.97
CA ILE A 26 -3.08 -6.56 -1.85
C ILE A 26 -2.59 -7.33 -3.08
N LEU A 27 -1.46 -6.95 -3.70
CA LEU A 27 -0.91 -7.70 -4.84
C LEU A 27 -0.39 -9.08 -4.45
N ASP A 28 0.27 -9.19 -3.29
CA ASP A 28 0.77 -10.47 -2.80
C ASP A 28 -0.40 -11.43 -2.44
N GLY A 29 -1.52 -10.87 -1.94
CA GLY A 29 -2.77 -11.57 -1.69
C GLY A 29 -3.83 -11.41 -2.79
N TYR A 30 -3.41 -11.18 -4.05
CA TYR A 30 -4.32 -10.75 -5.11
C TYR A 30 -5.52 -11.70 -5.29
N ASP A 31 -5.29 -13.01 -5.30
CA ASP A 31 -6.37 -13.98 -5.44
C ASP A 31 -7.32 -13.96 -4.23
N GLU A 32 -6.80 -13.77 -3.02
CA GLU A 32 -7.62 -13.68 -1.81
C GLU A 32 -8.53 -12.44 -1.82
N TYR A 33 -8.02 -11.30 -2.29
CA TYR A 33 -8.72 -10.02 -2.17
C TYR A 33 -9.48 -9.60 -3.43
N MET A 34 -9.09 -10.10 -4.61
CA MET A 34 -9.57 -9.60 -5.90
C MET A 34 -10.20 -10.67 -6.80
N ALA A 35 -10.22 -11.96 -6.42
CA ALA A 35 -10.77 -13.02 -7.27
C ALA A 35 -12.23 -12.77 -7.67
N ASP A 36 -13.05 -12.27 -6.75
CA ASP A 36 -14.48 -11.99 -6.97
C ASP A 36 -14.75 -10.57 -7.51
N ALA A 37 -13.71 -9.76 -7.72
CA ALA A 37 -13.85 -8.39 -8.21
C ALA A 37 -14.06 -8.35 -9.73
N ASP A 38 -14.82 -7.35 -10.20
CA ASP A 38 -14.99 -7.09 -11.65
C ASP A 38 -13.61 -6.92 -12.33
N PRO A 39 -13.40 -7.49 -13.53
CA PRO A 39 -12.12 -7.39 -14.25
C PRO A 39 -11.61 -5.96 -14.42
N THR A 40 -12.50 -4.99 -14.63
CA THR A 40 -12.14 -3.57 -14.76
C THR A 40 -11.54 -3.02 -13.47
N ILE A 41 -12.15 -3.38 -12.33
CA ILE A 41 -11.69 -2.97 -11.00
C ILE A 41 -10.35 -3.59 -10.69
N ARG A 42 -10.16 -4.85 -11.06
CA ARG A 42 -8.89 -5.57 -10.92
C ARG A 42 -7.77 -4.89 -11.71
N ALA A 43 -8.03 -4.56 -12.98
CA ALA A 43 -7.08 -3.86 -13.84
C ALA A 43 -6.70 -2.49 -13.26
N LEU A 44 -7.70 -1.72 -12.80
CA LEU A 44 -7.50 -0.43 -12.15
C LEU A 44 -6.62 -0.55 -10.90
N TRP A 45 -6.87 -1.56 -10.06
CA TRP A 45 -6.09 -1.79 -8.85
C TRP A 45 -4.62 -2.12 -9.13
N VAL A 46 -4.35 -2.98 -10.12
CA VAL A 46 -2.97 -3.31 -10.50
C VAL A 46 -2.26 -2.06 -11.04
N TRP A 47 -2.91 -1.29 -11.92
CA TRP A 47 -2.35 -0.03 -12.41
C TRP A 47 -2.05 0.95 -11.26
N HIS A 48 -3.06 1.25 -10.45
CA HIS A 48 -2.95 2.15 -9.30
C HIS A 48 -1.78 1.74 -8.42
N GLN A 49 -1.60 0.44 -8.21
CA GLN A 49 -0.53 -0.05 -7.36
C GLN A 49 0.87 0.14 -7.93
N VAL A 50 1.02 0.02 -9.25
CA VAL A 50 2.29 0.33 -9.91
C VAL A 50 2.63 1.82 -9.76
N GLU A 51 1.63 2.71 -9.87
CA GLU A 51 1.79 4.16 -9.68
C GLU A 51 2.16 4.53 -8.23
N GLU A 52 1.57 3.87 -7.23
CA GLU A 52 1.82 4.19 -5.82
C GLU A 52 3.28 3.99 -5.39
N VAL A 53 4.01 3.06 -6.02
CA VAL A 53 5.45 2.96 -5.74
C VAL A 53 6.26 4.08 -6.40
N GLU A 54 5.80 4.61 -7.54
CA GLU A 54 6.39 5.81 -8.15
C GLU A 54 6.13 7.05 -7.29
N HIS A 55 4.92 7.22 -6.76
CA HIS A 55 4.59 8.25 -5.77
C HIS A 55 5.48 8.11 -4.52
N GLY A 56 5.59 6.91 -3.96
CA GLY A 56 6.47 6.61 -2.84
C GLY A 56 7.94 6.97 -3.10
N ALA A 57 8.46 6.62 -4.27
CA ALA A 57 9.82 6.95 -4.69
C ALA A 57 10.03 8.47 -4.80
N VAL A 58 9.12 9.17 -5.48
CA VAL A 58 9.19 10.63 -5.63
C VAL A 58 9.10 11.32 -4.27
N ALA A 59 8.19 10.92 -3.40
CA ALA A 59 8.04 11.51 -2.07
C ALA A 59 9.27 11.26 -1.18
N PHE A 60 9.86 10.07 -1.27
CA PHE A 60 11.12 9.75 -0.59
C PHE A 60 12.28 10.61 -1.11
N ASP A 61 12.50 10.65 -2.43
CA ASP A 61 13.55 11.44 -3.07
C ASP A 61 13.40 12.94 -2.75
N PHE A 62 12.16 13.43 -2.74
CA PHE A 62 11.84 14.81 -2.40
C PHE A 62 12.19 15.11 -0.94
N TYR A 63 11.86 14.22 0.01
CA TYR A 63 12.30 14.35 1.39
C TYR A 63 13.82 14.37 1.50
N LYS A 64 14.51 13.42 0.86
CA LYS A 64 15.97 13.30 0.92
C LYS A 64 16.68 14.50 0.28
N THR A 65 16.05 15.17 -0.69
CA THR A 65 16.58 16.39 -1.32
C THR A 65 16.52 17.59 -0.36
N PHE A 66 15.41 17.79 0.37
CA PHE A 66 15.26 18.93 1.27
C PHE A 66 15.88 18.70 2.66
N TYR A 67 15.89 17.46 3.13
CA TYR A 67 16.27 17.10 4.50
C TYR A 67 17.16 15.83 4.52
N PRO A 68 18.30 15.83 3.80
CA PRO A 68 19.15 14.65 3.63
C PRO A 68 19.65 14.06 4.95
N ASP A 69 19.96 14.92 5.92
CA ASP A 69 20.56 14.56 7.21
C ASP A 69 19.53 14.24 8.31
N ASP A 70 18.25 14.60 8.10
CA ASP A 70 17.19 14.48 9.10
C ASP A 70 16.51 13.10 9.07
N GLU A 71 17.30 12.03 9.09
CA GLU A 71 16.79 10.67 8.97
C GLU A 71 15.86 10.27 10.14
N TRP A 72 16.17 10.74 11.35
CA TRP A 72 15.32 10.52 12.51
C TRP A 72 13.95 11.18 12.38
N TYR A 73 13.89 12.36 11.78
CA TYR A 73 12.63 13.04 11.53
C TYR A 73 11.79 12.28 10.50
N ARG A 74 12.43 11.72 9.45
CA ARG A 74 11.75 10.86 8.47
C ARG A 74 11.09 9.67 9.15
N ARG A 75 11.86 8.94 9.97
CA ARG A 75 11.37 7.79 10.75
C ARG A 75 10.22 8.17 11.67
N PHE A 76 10.33 9.32 12.34
CA PHE A 76 9.26 9.84 13.18
C PHE A 76 8.00 10.17 12.37
N MET A 77 8.13 10.74 11.18
CA MET A 77 6.99 11.01 10.29
C MET A 77 6.35 9.73 9.75
N VAL A 78 7.14 8.71 9.38
CA VAL A 78 6.63 7.38 9.00
C VAL A 78 5.85 6.77 10.17
N GLY A 79 6.40 6.77 11.39
CA GLY A 79 5.69 6.30 12.57
C GLY A 79 4.41 7.09 12.87
N GLY A 80 4.45 8.42 12.68
CA GLY A 80 3.29 9.31 12.82
C GLY A 80 2.20 9.03 11.78
N ALA A 81 2.58 8.81 10.52
CA ALA A 81 1.66 8.43 9.45
C ALA A 81 1.02 7.06 9.72
N PHE A 82 1.81 6.06 10.16
CA PHE A 82 1.29 4.75 10.56
C PHE A 82 0.24 4.86 11.67
N MET A 83 0.54 5.64 12.70
CA MET A 83 -0.37 5.84 13.83
C MET A 83 -1.65 6.54 13.37
N HIS A 84 -1.52 7.60 12.56
CA HIS A 84 -2.68 8.31 12.03
C HIS A 84 -3.56 7.39 11.18
N LEU A 85 -2.97 6.64 10.24
CA LEU A 85 -3.68 5.63 9.45
C LEU A 85 -4.36 4.58 10.31
N SER A 86 -3.66 4.04 11.31
CA SER A 86 -4.23 3.02 12.21
C SER A 86 -5.46 3.53 12.97
N VAL A 87 -5.46 4.80 13.40
CA VAL A 87 -6.62 5.42 14.06
C VAL A 87 -7.77 5.62 13.09
N GLU A 88 -7.52 6.16 11.89
CA GLU A 88 -8.58 6.37 10.91
C GLU A 88 -9.16 5.03 10.41
N SER A 89 -8.32 4.02 10.17
CA SER A 89 -8.75 2.66 9.85
C SER A 89 -9.58 2.05 10.97
N ALA A 90 -9.18 2.20 12.24
CA ALA A 90 -9.96 1.69 13.38
C ALA A 90 -11.33 2.38 13.50
N LYS A 91 -11.42 3.69 13.25
CA LYS A 91 -12.70 4.43 13.24
C LYS A 91 -13.61 3.94 12.12
N ALA A 92 -13.08 3.81 10.90
CA ALA A 92 -13.82 3.30 9.75
C ALA A 92 -14.29 1.87 9.99
N TYR A 93 -13.41 1.01 10.51
CA TYR A 93 -13.71 -0.38 10.82
C TYR A 93 -14.78 -0.51 11.91
N HIS A 94 -14.66 0.28 12.99
CA HIS A 94 -15.70 0.38 14.01
C HIS A 94 -17.06 0.78 13.43
N HIS A 95 -17.07 1.78 12.55
CA HIS A 95 -18.29 2.25 11.90
C HIS A 95 -18.96 1.16 11.05
N MET A 96 -18.19 0.46 10.21
CA MET A 96 -18.69 -0.65 9.39
C MET A 96 -19.24 -1.80 10.25
N MET A 97 -18.49 -2.21 11.28
CA MET A 97 -18.93 -3.24 12.21
C MET A 97 -20.26 -2.89 12.91
N ASN A 98 -20.47 -1.61 13.22
CA ASN A 98 -21.71 -1.15 13.83
C ASN A 98 -22.90 -1.27 12.86
N LEU A 99 -22.72 -0.83 11.61
CA LEU A 99 -23.76 -0.90 10.57
C LEU A 99 -24.13 -2.35 10.22
N GLU A 100 -23.14 -3.24 10.15
CA GLU A 100 -23.33 -4.66 9.86
C GLU A 100 -23.79 -5.48 11.09
N GLY A 101 -24.00 -4.82 12.23
CA GLY A 101 -24.52 -5.44 13.44
C GLY A 101 -23.55 -6.41 14.12
N TYR A 102 -22.25 -6.32 13.87
CA TYR A 102 -21.25 -7.20 14.51
C TYR A 102 -21.27 -7.07 16.03
N TYR A 103 -21.58 -5.88 16.57
CA TYR A 103 -21.66 -5.65 18.01
C TYR A 103 -22.86 -6.31 18.69
N ARG A 104 -23.81 -6.90 17.93
CA ARG A 104 -24.91 -7.71 18.51
C ARG A 104 -24.40 -9.03 19.07
N GLU A 105 -23.27 -9.52 18.56
CA GLU A 105 -22.65 -10.77 19.00
C GLU A 105 -21.19 -10.52 19.44
N PRO A 106 -20.89 -10.53 20.75
CA PRO A 106 -19.56 -10.18 21.25
C PRO A 106 -18.42 -11.00 20.65
N ARG A 107 -18.64 -12.28 20.36
CA ARG A 107 -17.65 -13.17 19.73
C ARG A 107 -17.35 -12.75 18.29
N LYS A 108 -18.37 -12.35 17.53
CA LYS A 108 -18.22 -11.88 16.15
C LYS A 108 -17.45 -10.56 16.12
N ALA A 109 -17.80 -9.62 17.00
CA ALA A 109 -17.06 -8.37 17.16
C ALA A 109 -15.59 -8.59 17.57
N LEU A 110 -15.32 -9.50 18.52
CA LEU A 110 -13.96 -9.83 18.94
C LEU A 110 -13.15 -10.42 17.79
N ASN A 111 -13.73 -11.34 17.02
CA ASN A 111 -13.04 -11.96 15.89
C ASN A 111 -12.71 -10.93 14.80
N ALA A 112 -13.64 -10.03 14.48
CA ALA A 112 -13.40 -8.94 13.53
C ALA A 112 -12.23 -8.05 14.00
N TRP A 113 -12.23 -7.61 15.26
CA TRP A 113 -11.13 -6.82 15.80
C TRP A 113 -9.78 -7.55 15.80
N LYS A 114 -9.76 -8.87 15.97
CA LYS A 114 -8.54 -9.68 15.83
C LYS A 114 -8.02 -9.65 14.40
N VAL A 115 -8.89 -9.74 13.40
CA VAL A 115 -8.50 -9.62 11.99
C VAL A 115 -7.93 -8.23 11.71
N GLY A 116 -8.61 -7.16 12.14
CA GLY A 116 -8.11 -5.79 12.01
C GLY A 116 -6.75 -5.59 12.69
N LEU A 117 -6.56 -6.14 13.89
CA LEU A 117 -5.28 -6.07 14.59
C LEU A 117 -4.17 -6.85 13.87
N ALA A 118 -4.48 -8.05 13.35
CA ALA A 118 -3.51 -8.83 12.58
C ALA A 118 -3.03 -8.06 11.35
N PHE A 119 -3.96 -7.49 10.57
CA PHE A 119 -3.65 -6.67 9.40
C PHE A 119 -2.77 -5.46 9.75
N LEU A 120 -3.08 -4.76 10.86
CA LEU A 120 -2.25 -3.64 11.34
C LEU A 120 -0.84 -4.08 11.72
N LEU A 121 -0.69 -5.23 12.39
CA LEU A 121 0.62 -5.76 12.77
C LEU A 121 1.42 -6.18 11.54
N ASP A 122 0.78 -6.80 10.55
CA ASP A 122 1.44 -7.23 9.31
C ASP A 122 1.88 -6.02 8.47
N THR A 123 1.04 -4.99 8.38
CA THR A 123 1.42 -3.69 7.77
C THR A 123 2.62 -3.06 8.50
N GLY A 124 2.60 -3.07 9.84
CA GLY A 124 3.71 -2.54 10.64
C GLY A 124 5.02 -3.33 10.44
N ARG A 125 4.95 -4.66 10.28
CA ARG A 125 6.10 -5.50 9.96
C ARG A 125 6.64 -5.23 8.55
N ALA A 126 5.75 -5.10 7.57
CA ALA A 126 6.10 -4.77 6.19
C ALA A 126 6.78 -3.38 6.08
N ALA A 127 6.46 -2.45 6.99
CA ALA A 127 7.09 -1.14 7.06
C ALA A 127 8.47 -1.12 7.75
N MET A 128 8.90 -2.20 8.41
CA MET A 128 10.17 -2.23 9.13
C MET A 128 11.40 -1.90 8.25
N PRO A 129 11.52 -2.42 7.01
CA PRO A 129 12.63 -2.07 6.11
C PRO A 129 12.71 -0.58 5.82
N VAL A 130 11.58 0.14 5.79
CA VAL A 130 11.50 1.57 5.51
C VAL A 130 12.30 2.40 6.51
N MET A 131 12.52 1.89 7.72
CA MET A 131 13.30 2.57 8.76
C MET A 131 14.83 2.52 8.50
N SER A 132 15.28 1.68 7.57
CA SER A 132 16.68 1.59 7.16
C SER A 132 17.13 2.84 6.41
N LYS A 133 18.41 3.19 6.52
CA LYS A 133 19.05 4.23 5.70
C LYS A 133 19.28 3.79 4.25
N LYS A 134 19.36 2.48 4.01
CA LYS A 134 19.60 1.89 2.69
C LYS A 134 18.30 1.62 1.93
N TYR A 135 17.16 1.88 2.55
CA TYR A 135 15.86 1.68 1.94
C TYR A 135 15.65 2.67 0.81
N HIS A 136 15.16 2.17 -0.32
CA HIS A 136 14.57 3.00 -1.36
C HIS A 136 13.26 2.34 -1.86
N PRO A 137 12.16 3.10 -2.05
CA PRO A 137 10.89 2.51 -2.51
C PRO A 137 10.99 1.75 -3.84
N ARG A 138 11.82 2.22 -4.78
CA ARG A 138 12.02 1.55 -6.09
C ARG A 138 12.51 0.11 -5.98
N ASP A 139 13.20 -0.26 -4.89
CA ASP A 139 13.70 -1.62 -4.72
C ASP A 139 12.55 -2.65 -4.67
N PHE A 140 11.35 -2.23 -4.22
CA PHE A 140 10.16 -3.08 -4.14
C PHE A 140 9.50 -3.29 -5.51
N LEU A 141 9.54 -2.28 -6.40
CA LEU A 141 9.02 -2.40 -7.77
C LEU A 141 9.78 -3.46 -8.55
N GLU A 142 11.11 -3.43 -8.48
CA GLU A 142 11.97 -4.33 -9.24
C GLU A 142 11.77 -5.79 -8.83
N GLN A 143 11.33 -6.03 -7.59
CA GLN A 143 11.16 -7.36 -7.01
C GLN A 143 9.77 -7.97 -7.25
N ASN A 144 8.75 -7.20 -7.62
CA ASN A 144 7.39 -7.72 -7.79
C ASN A 144 7.15 -8.25 -9.23
N PRO A 145 6.90 -9.55 -9.43
CA PRO A 145 6.71 -10.14 -10.76
C PRO A 145 5.51 -9.59 -11.52
N LEU A 146 4.41 -9.29 -10.81
CA LEU A 146 3.16 -8.77 -11.40
C LEU A 146 3.33 -7.34 -11.88
N ALA A 147 3.94 -6.47 -11.07
CA ALA A 147 4.24 -5.09 -11.46
C ALA A 147 5.18 -5.04 -12.69
N ASN A 148 6.20 -5.89 -12.71
CA ASN A 148 7.12 -6.00 -13.85
C ASN A 148 6.41 -6.52 -15.11
N ALA A 149 5.56 -7.53 -14.97
CA ALA A 149 4.80 -8.07 -16.10
C ALA A 149 3.81 -7.04 -16.65
N TRP A 150 3.14 -6.29 -15.77
CA TRP A 150 2.25 -5.18 -16.11
C TRP A 150 2.96 -4.11 -16.93
N ARG A 151 4.15 -3.67 -16.51
CA ARG A 151 4.92 -2.68 -17.27
C ARG A 151 5.35 -3.20 -18.64
N LYS A 152 5.76 -4.46 -18.74
CA LYS A 152 6.11 -5.08 -20.03
C LYS A 152 4.90 -5.11 -20.96
N PHE A 153 3.75 -5.52 -20.44
CA PHE A 153 2.50 -5.58 -21.21
C PHE A 153 2.08 -4.19 -21.70
N TYR A 154 2.15 -3.17 -20.84
CA TYR A 154 1.88 -1.78 -21.22
C TYR A 154 2.86 -1.24 -22.26
N ALA A 155 4.17 -1.49 -22.09
CA ALA A 155 5.21 -1.03 -23.01
C ALA A 155 5.09 -1.62 -24.43
N MET A 156 4.42 -2.78 -24.57
CA MET A 156 4.11 -3.41 -25.86
C MET A 156 2.91 -2.77 -26.58
N GLY A 157 2.25 -1.77 -25.97
CA GLY A 157 1.10 -1.07 -26.54
C GLY A 157 -0.22 -1.85 -26.43
N ASN A 158 -0.28 -2.85 -25.54
CA ASN A 158 -1.50 -3.62 -25.30
C ASN A 158 -2.53 -2.81 -24.51
N ASP A 159 -3.80 -3.12 -24.69
CA ASP A 159 -4.90 -2.46 -23.98
C ASP A 159 -5.01 -2.96 -22.55
N LEU A 160 -4.77 -2.05 -21.59
CA LEU A 160 -4.86 -2.31 -20.16
C LEU A 160 -6.29 -2.44 -19.65
N HIS A 161 -7.29 -1.95 -20.41
CA HIS A 161 -8.69 -2.00 -20.00
C HIS A 161 -9.28 -3.42 -20.14
N ALA A 162 -8.57 -4.31 -20.84
CA ALA A 162 -8.99 -5.69 -21.09
C ALA A 162 -8.39 -6.72 -20.10
N LEU A 163 -7.53 -6.29 -19.16
CA LEU A 163 -6.83 -7.16 -18.21
C LEU A 163 -7.82 -8.02 -17.40
N ASN A 164 -8.02 -9.25 -17.86
CA ASN A 164 -8.82 -10.27 -17.17
C ASN A 164 -7.92 -11.26 -16.42
N THR A 165 -8.49 -12.24 -15.71
CA THR A 165 -7.72 -13.24 -14.94
C THR A 165 -6.70 -13.98 -15.79
N LEU A 166 -7.03 -14.33 -17.04
CA LEU A 166 -6.12 -15.03 -17.96
C LEU A 166 -4.96 -14.13 -18.40
N ASP A 167 -5.15 -12.81 -18.46
CA ASP A 167 -4.08 -11.87 -18.75
C ASP A 167 -3.12 -11.74 -17.57
N VAL A 168 -3.63 -11.67 -16.34
CA VAL A 168 -2.79 -11.66 -15.13
C VAL A 168 -2.02 -12.97 -14.98
N GLU A 169 -2.68 -14.12 -15.16
CA GLU A 169 -2.04 -15.45 -15.13
C GLU A 169 -1.02 -15.62 -16.25
N SER A 170 -1.33 -15.18 -17.48
CA SER A 170 -0.40 -15.26 -18.62
C SER A 170 0.76 -14.28 -18.49
N MET A 171 0.56 -13.11 -17.89
CA MET A 171 1.61 -12.14 -17.57
C MET A 171 2.58 -12.68 -16.51
N LEU A 172 2.07 -13.41 -15.52
CA LEU A 172 2.91 -14.10 -14.53
C LEU A 172 3.65 -15.31 -15.15
N ALA A 173 2.99 -16.08 -16.02
CA ALA A 173 3.60 -17.22 -16.72
C ALA A 173 4.62 -16.83 -17.81
N ALA A 174 4.50 -15.64 -18.41
CA ALA A 174 5.46 -15.15 -19.40
C ALA A 174 6.74 -14.55 -18.78
N ASN A 175 6.77 -14.40 -17.44
CA ASN A 175 7.86 -13.83 -16.67
C ASN A 175 8.64 -14.89 -15.84
N SER A 176 8.23 -16.16 -15.92
CA SER A 176 8.91 -17.32 -15.31
C SER A 176 9.95 -17.96 -16.22
#